data_AF-A0A7C5HUQ6-F1
#
_entry.id   AF-A0A7C5HUQ6-F1
#
_cell.length_a   1.000
_cell.length_b   1.000
_cell.length_c   1.000
_cell.angle_alpha   90.00
_cell.angle_beta   90.00
_cell.angle_gamma   90.00
#
_symmetry.space_group_name_H-M   'P 1'
#
loop_
_entity.id
_entity.type
_entity.pdbx_description
1 polymer ?
#
loop_
_entity_poly.entity_id
_entity_poly.type
_entity_poly.pdbx_seq_one_letter_code
_entity_poly.pdbx_strand_id
1 'polypeptide(L)'
;MDRKGSTVRTVYLYVAALVGLGLLIAGGVQAFELLLRATLLTQADAEEELWARQPPMPYSLERIETLSGSDQLTEAEKETISRWLADYERWEEQRAALNTVAARRERQLSTALALVFAGIPVYVYHWSAIRRDLRHASG
;
A
#
# COMPACT_ATOMS: atom_id res chain seq x y z
N MET A 1 -28.91 42.28 8.40
CA MET A 1 -28.37 40.96 7.97
C MET A 1 -28.74 39.94 9.02
N ASP A 2 -29.47 38.91 8.64
CA ASP A 2 -30.07 37.96 9.58
C ASP A 2 -28.98 37.09 10.23
N ARG A 3 -28.74 37.27 11.55
CA ARG A 3 -27.63 36.62 12.28
C ARG A 3 -27.66 35.08 12.17
N LYS A 4 -28.86 34.52 11.99
CA LYS A 4 -29.09 33.08 11.82
C LYS A 4 -28.46 32.55 10.53
N GLY A 5 -28.66 33.24 9.40
CA GLY A 5 -28.06 32.85 8.12
C GLY A 5 -26.54 32.88 8.13
N SER A 6 -25.96 33.88 8.83
CA SER A 6 -24.50 33.97 9.00
C SER A 6 -23.94 32.82 9.84
N THR A 7 -24.64 32.41 10.91
CA THR A 7 -24.16 31.33 11.81
C THR A 7 -24.20 29.97 11.13
N VAL A 8 -25.28 29.65 10.40
CA VAL A 8 -25.40 28.39 9.65
C VAL A 8 -24.30 28.29 8.59
N ARG A 9 -24.05 29.38 7.85
CA ARG A 9 -22.96 29.42 6.87
C ARG A 9 -21.60 29.17 7.52
N THR A 10 -21.33 29.83 8.65
CA THR A 10 -20.06 29.64 9.37
C THR A 10 -19.88 28.19 9.84
N VAL A 11 -20.89 27.60 10.48
CA VAL A 11 -20.84 26.19 10.92
C VAL A 11 -20.61 25.26 9.74
N TYR A 12 -21.33 25.45 8.63
CA TYR A 12 -21.13 24.68 7.40
C TYR A 12 -19.69 24.76 6.90
N LEU A 13 -19.10 25.96 6.85
CA LEU A 13 -17.72 26.15 6.40
C LEU A 13 -16.71 25.46 7.31
N TYR A 14 -16.91 25.48 8.63
CA TYR A 14 -16.03 24.76 9.57
C TYR A 14 -16.11 23.24 9.39
N VAL A 15 -17.32 22.70 9.20
CA VAL A 15 -17.50 21.26 8.94
C VAL A 15 -16.85 20.88 7.60
N ALA A 16 -17.08 21.66 6.55
CA ALA A 16 -16.46 21.42 5.24
C ALA A 16 -14.93 21.49 5.32
N ALA A 17 -14.38 22.45 6.05
CA ALA A 17 -12.94 22.56 6.28
C ALA A 17 -12.37 21.37 7.08
N LEU A 18 -13.09 20.90 8.09
CA LEU A 18 -12.69 19.74 8.88
C LEU A 18 -12.64 18.46 8.02
N VAL A 19 -13.66 18.24 7.20
CA VAL A 19 -13.70 17.11 6.24
C VAL A 19 -12.58 17.24 5.23
N GLY A 20 -12.39 18.42 4.65
CA GLY A 20 -11.30 18.69 3.70
C GLY A 20 -9.92 18.45 4.30
N LEU A 21 -9.69 18.87 5.55
CA LEU A 21 -8.45 18.60 6.27
C LEU A 21 -8.23 17.10 6.47
N GLY A 22 -9.27 16.34 6.82
CA GLY A 22 -9.20 14.89 6.93
C GLY A 22 -8.80 14.22 5.61
N LEU A 23 -9.39 14.64 4.49
CA LEU A 23 -9.05 14.16 3.15
C LEU A 23 -7.61 14.50 2.77
N LEU A 24 -7.14 15.71 3.09
CA LEU A 24 -5.75 16.12 2.82
C LEU A 24 -4.75 15.31 3.64
N ILE A 25 -5.01 15.07 4.92
CA ILE A 25 -4.16 14.23 5.76
C ILE A 25 -4.14 12.80 5.23
N ALA A 26 -5.30 12.22 4.92
CA ALA A 26 -5.40 10.85 4.41
C ALA A 26 -4.65 10.69 3.07
N GLY A 27 -4.85 11.61 2.13
CA GLY A 27 -4.12 11.62 0.86
C GLY A 27 -2.61 11.83 1.04
N GLY A 28 -2.21 12.70 1.97
CA GLY A 28 -0.80 12.94 2.31
C GLY A 28 -0.11 11.69 2.88
N VAL A 29 -0.78 10.95 3.77
CA VAL A 29 -0.28 9.67 4.28
C VAL A 29 -0.08 8.67 3.15
N GLN A 30 -1.08 8.50 2.27
CA GLN A 30 -0.98 7.56 1.15
C GLN A 30 0.16 7.93 0.19
N ALA A 31 0.32 9.21 -0.14
CA ALA A 31 1.37 9.67 -1.05
C ALA A 31 2.77 9.47 -0.45
N PHE A 32 2.94 9.74 0.85
CA PHE A 32 4.23 9.55 1.53
C PHE A 32 4.55 8.07 1.73
N GLU A 33 3.55 7.25 2.06
CA GLU A 33 3.68 5.79 2.14
C GLU A 33 4.17 5.21 0.81
N LEU A 34 3.57 5.63 -0.31
CA LEU A 34 3.99 5.25 -1.65
C LEU A 34 5.45 5.65 -1.93
N LEU A 35 5.83 6.89 -1.60
CA LEU A 35 7.19 7.37 -1.81
C LEU A 35 8.20 6.53 -1.01
N LEU A 36 7.89 6.20 0.24
CA LEU A 36 8.75 5.36 1.07
C LEU A 36 8.93 3.98 0.47
N ARG A 37 7.85 3.31 0.06
CA ARG A 37 7.91 1.97 -0.55
C ARG A 37 8.65 1.97 -1.89
N ALA A 38 8.48 3.01 -2.69
CA ALA A 38 9.12 3.11 -3.99
C ALA A 38 10.63 3.42 -3.94
N THR A 39 11.14 4.00 -2.84
CA THR A 39 12.53 4.52 -2.80
C THR A 39 13.38 3.97 -1.67
N LEU A 40 12.84 3.77 -0.47
CA LEU A 40 13.60 3.39 0.73
C LEU A 40 13.25 1.99 1.25
N LEU A 41 11.98 1.60 1.11
CA LEU A 41 11.41 0.36 1.65
C LEU A 41 10.90 -0.52 0.49
N THR A 42 11.80 -0.83 -0.44
CA THR A 42 11.46 -1.48 -1.71
C THR A 42 10.98 -2.92 -1.56
N GLN A 43 11.17 -3.56 -0.40
CA GLN A 43 10.65 -4.90 -0.15
C GLN A 43 9.21 -4.88 0.38
N ALA A 44 8.66 -3.70 0.72
CA ALA A 44 7.31 -3.58 1.27
C ALA A 44 6.22 -4.18 0.37
N ASP A 45 6.44 -4.18 -0.95
CA ASP A 45 5.49 -4.68 -1.94
C ASP A 45 6.00 -5.96 -2.66
N ALA A 46 7.15 -6.50 -2.25
CA ALA A 46 7.77 -7.67 -2.90
C ALA A 46 6.89 -8.92 -2.89
N GLU A 47 6.14 -9.14 -1.80
CA GLU A 47 5.17 -10.24 -1.72
C GLU A 47 4.03 -10.05 -2.74
N GLU A 48 3.50 -8.84 -2.84
CA GLU A 48 2.41 -8.54 -3.78
C GLU A 48 2.86 -8.65 -5.23
N GLU A 49 4.06 -8.15 -5.54
CA GLU A 49 4.67 -8.26 -6.87
C GLU A 49 4.90 -9.72 -7.29
N LEU A 50 5.38 -10.56 -6.36
CA LEU A 50 5.56 -11.99 -6.61
C LEU A 50 4.23 -12.69 -6.92
N TRP A 51 3.18 -12.42 -6.14
CA TRP A 51 1.87 -13.01 -6.39
C TRP A 51 1.21 -12.47 -7.67
N ALA A 52 1.43 -11.20 -8.02
CA ALA A 52 0.94 -10.62 -9.26
C ALA A 52 1.57 -11.25 -10.51
N ARG A 53 2.79 -11.79 -10.39
CA ARG A 53 3.52 -12.50 -11.45
C ARG A 53 3.33 -14.02 -11.41
N GLN A 54 2.40 -14.52 -10.60
CA GLN A 54 2.13 -15.95 -10.50
C GLN A 54 1.68 -16.52 -11.87
N PRO A 55 2.34 -17.57 -12.39
CA PRO A 55 1.87 -18.26 -13.58
C PRO A 55 0.56 -19.02 -13.29
N PRO A 56 -0.28 -19.28 -14.31
CA PRO A 56 -1.55 -19.96 -14.10
C PRO A 56 -1.32 -21.35 -13.51
N MET A 57 -2.02 -21.68 -12.42
CA MET A 57 -1.88 -22.95 -11.70
C MET A 57 -2.71 -24.06 -12.36
N PRO A 58 -2.11 -25.18 -12.78
CA PRO A 58 -2.84 -26.32 -13.30
C PRO A 58 -3.51 -27.08 -12.16
N TYR A 59 -4.59 -27.80 -12.48
CA TYR A 59 -5.24 -28.70 -11.52
C TYR A 59 -4.33 -29.84 -11.03
N SER A 60 -3.30 -30.20 -11.80
CA SER A 60 -2.30 -31.20 -11.42
C SER A 60 -0.97 -30.96 -12.14
N LEU A 61 0.06 -30.56 -11.39
CA LEU A 61 1.43 -30.37 -11.88
C LEU A 61 2.00 -31.65 -12.49
N GLU A 62 1.85 -32.78 -11.79
CA GLU A 62 2.30 -34.10 -12.23
C GLU A 62 1.73 -34.46 -13.61
N ARG A 63 0.44 -34.18 -13.86
CA ARG A 63 -0.17 -34.44 -15.17
C ARG A 63 0.46 -33.58 -16.27
N ILE A 64 0.78 -32.33 -15.99
CA ILE A 64 1.40 -31.42 -16.97
C ILE A 64 2.80 -31.92 -17.33
N GLU A 65 3.59 -32.36 -16.33
CA GLU A 65 4.90 -32.97 -16.56
C GLU A 65 4.80 -34.23 -17.41
N THR A 66 3.85 -35.13 -17.12
CA THR A 66 3.64 -36.32 -17.95
C THR A 66 3.19 -35.99 -19.37
N LEU A 67 2.35 -34.96 -19.56
CA LEU A 67 1.89 -34.53 -20.87
C LEU A 67 3.01 -33.90 -21.71
N SER A 68 3.95 -33.20 -21.07
CA SER A 68 5.14 -32.64 -21.73
C SER A 68 5.96 -33.70 -22.46
N GLY A 69 5.96 -34.95 -21.97
CA GLY A 69 6.63 -36.09 -22.60
C GLY A 69 5.73 -36.95 -23.49
N SER A 70 4.47 -36.55 -23.73
CA SER A 70 3.51 -37.36 -24.48
C SER A 70 3.62 -37.15 -25.99
N ASP A 71 3.43 -38.24 -26.74
CA ASP A 71 3.38 -38.21 -28.21
C ASP A 71 2.06 -37.63 -28.77
N GLN A 72 1.10 -37.34 -27.89
CA GLN A 72 -0.23 -36.82 -28.25
C GLN A 72 -0.23 -35.31 -28.53
N LEU A 73 0.87 -34.62 -28.22
CA LEU A 73 1.01 -33.18 -28.40
C LEU A 73 1.81 -32.83 -29.64
N THR A 74 1.43 -31.75 -30.28
CA THR A 74 2.26 -31.08 -31.29
C THR A 74 3.52 -30.51 -30.65
N GLU A 75 4.58 -30.33 -31.44
CA GLU A 75 5.83 -29.74 -30.95
C GLU A 75 5.62 -28.31 -30.38
N ALA A 76 4.71 -27.54 -30.96
CA ALA A 76 4.35 -26.21 -30.47
C ALA A 76 3.66 -26.24 -29.09
N GLU A 77 2.85 -27.27 -28.82
CA GLU A 77 2.22 -27.48 -27.52
C GLU A 77 3.25 -27.92 -26.48
N LYS A 78 4.15 -28.84 -26.84
CA LYS A 78 5.27 -29.26 -25.98
C LYS A 78 6.16 -28.09 -25.59
N GLU A 79 6.51 -27.23 -26.54
CA GLU A 79 7.29 -26.01 -26.28
C GLU A 79 6.56 -25.06 -25.32
N THR A 80 5.24 -24.92 -25.47
CA THR A 80 4.43 -24.07 -24.57
C THR A 80 4.39 -24.62 -23.15
N ILE A 81 4.21 -25.92 -22.97
CA ILE A 81 4.25 -26.58 -21.66
C ILE A 81 5.63 -26.44 -21.03
N SER A 82 6.69 -26.64 -21.82
CA SER A 82 8.08 -26.56 -21.35
C SER A 82 8.43 -25.16 -20.86
N ARG A 83 8.00 -24.12 -21.59
CA ARG A 83 8.15 -22.72 -21.17
C ARG A 83 7.37 -22.44 -19.88
N TRP A 84 6.14 -22.90 -19.80
CA TRP A 84 5.33 -22.72 -18.59
C TRP A 84 5.95 -23.40 -17.35
N LEU A 85 6.49 -24.62 -17.50
CA LEU A 85 7.18 -25.31 -16.41
C LEU A 85 8.41 -24.53 -15.92
N ALA A 86 9.21 -23.99 -16.86
CA ALA A 86 10.35 -23.15 -16.52
C ALA A 86 9.93 -21.82 -15.86
N ASP A 87 8.81 -21.22 -16.25
CA ASP A 87 8.26 -20.03 -15.60
C ASP A 87 7.78 -20.35 -14.17
N TYR A 88 7.13 -21.50 -13.99
CA TYR A 88 6.66 -21.99 -12.71
C TYR A 88 7.81 -22.26 -11.73
N GLU A 89 8.85 -22.96 -12.18
CA GLU A 89 10.04 -23.25 -11.37
C GLU A 89 10.72 -21.96 -10.90
N ARG A 90 10.93 -20.99 -11.81
CA ARG A 90 11.50 -19.67 -11.47
C ARG A 90 10.64 -18.90 -10.47
N TRP A 91 9.33 -18.96 -10.61
CA TRP A 91 8.42 -18.30 -9.67
C TRP A 91 8.46 -18.96 -8.28
N GLU A 92 8.49 -20.29 -8.21
CA GLU A 92 8.56 -21.02 -6.94
C GLU A 92 9.91 -20.81 -6.23
N GLU A 93 11.01 -20.73 -6.97
CA GLU A 93 12.33 -20.34 -6.43
C GLU A 93 12.30 -18.94 -5.80
N GLN A 94 11.73 -17.96 -6.51
CA GLN A 94 11.59 -16.59 -6.00
C GLN A 94 10.71 -16.55 -4.75
N ARG A 95 9.62 -17.33 -4.75
CA ARG A 95 8.72 -17.47 -3.61
C ARG A 95 9.40 -18.08 -2.40
N ALA A 96 10.18 -19.14 -2.59
CA ALA A 96 10.92 -19.79 -1.52
C ALA A 96 12.02 -18.89 -0.95
N ALA A 97 12.63 -18.05 -1.79
CA ALA A 97 13.65 -17.07 -1.38
C ALA A 97 13.07 -15.82 -0.70
N LEU A 98 11.77 -15.54 -0.88
CA LEU A 98 11.14 -14.33 -0.37
C LEU A 98 11.04 -14.34 1.16
N ASN A 99 11.60 -13.31 1.80
CA ASN A 99 11.41 -13.05 3.22
C ASN A 99 10.09 -12.30 3.46
N THR A 100 9.00 -13.05 3.59
CA THR A 100 7.64 -12.50 3.84
C THR A 100 7.54 -11.68 5.13
N VAL A 101 8.33 -12.03 6.15
CA VAL A 101 8.35 -11.28 7.43
C VAL A 101 9.01 -9.92 7.23
N ALA A 102 10.12 -9.84 6.49
CA ALA A 102 10.77 -8.58 6.18
C ALA A 102 9.87 -7.68 5.32
N ALA A 103 9.27 -8.22 4.26
CA ALA A 103 8.32 -7.49 3.40
C ALA A 103 7.15 -6.90 4.21
N ARG A 104 6.52 -7.70 5.08
CA ARG A 104 5.44 -7.25 5.96
C ARG A 104 5.91 -6.15 6.92
N ARG A 105 7.11 -6.27 7.50
CA ARG A 105 7.68 -5.27 8.40
C ARG A 105 7.95 -3.95 7.70
N GLU A 106 8.50 -3.98 6.48
CA GLU A 106 8.70 -2.77 5.68
C GLU A 106 7.39 -2.09 5.31
N ARG A 107 6.36 -2.87 4.96
CA ARG A 107 5.01 -2.34 4.71
C ARG A 107 4.45 -1.61 5.94
N GLN A 108 4.52 -2.25 7.11
CA GLN A 108 4.08 -1.69 8.38
C GLN A 108 4.87 -0.43 8.75
N LEU A 109 6.19 -0.47 8.57
CA LEU A 109 7.07 0.66 8.83
C LEU A 109 6.72 1.85 7.93
N SER A 110 6.50 1.59 6.63
CA SER A 110 6.12 2.64 5.67
C SER A 110 4.83 3.35 6.11
N THR A 111 3.79 2.59 6.43
CA THR A 111 2.52 3.16 6.91
C THR A 111 2.68 3.92 8.22
N ALA A 112 3.45 3.39 9.17
CA ALA A 112 3.70 4.07 10.44
C ALA A 112 4.45 5.39 10.24
N LEU A 113 5.50 5.41 9.41
CA LEU A 113 6.25 6.62 9.10
C LEU A 113 5.39 7.65 8.39
N ALA A 114 4.51 7.24 7.48
CA ALA A 114 3.59 8.14 6.80
C ALA A 114 2.57 8.79 7.75
N LEU A 115 1.99 8.02 8.68
CA LEU A 115 1.11 8.56 9.71
C LEU A 115 1.82 9.54 10.63
N VAL A 116 3.04 9.21 11.07
CA VAL A 116 3.85 10.11 11.91
C VAL A 116 4.20 11.39 11.16
N PHE A 117 4.63 11.28 9.91
CA PHE A 117 4.97 12.43 9.06
C PHE A 117 3.78 13.40 8.91
N ALA A 118 2.58 12.89 8.62
CA ALA A 118 1.38 13.72 8.50
C ALA A 118 0.86 14.22 9.87
N GLY A 119 1.01 13.42 10.92
CA GLY A 119 0.53 13.72 12.27
C GLY A 119 1.36 14.77 13.01
N ILE A 120 2.68 14.83 12.79
CA ILE A 120 3.56 15.78 13.47
C ILE A 120 3.13 17.24 13.24
N PRO A 121 2.93 17.73 12.00
CA PRO A 121 2.49 19.10 11.77
C PRO A 121 1.16 19.43 12.46
N VAL A 122 0.20 18.51 12.40
CA VAL A 122 -1.12 18.66 13.04
C VAL A 122 -0.97 18.78 14.55
N TYR A 123 -0.23 17.85 15.17
CA TYR A 123 0.02 17.86 16.61
C TYR A 123 0.74 19.14 17.05
N VAL A 124 1.82 19.52 16.36
CA VAL A 124 2.63 20.70 16.69
C VAL A 124 1.78 21.97 16.60
N TYR A 125 0.97 22.10 15.54
CA TYR A 125 0.06 23.24 15.36
C TYR A 125 -0.91 23.36 16.54
N HIS A 126 -1.66 22.28 16.85
CA HIS A 126 -2.65 22.30 17.92
C HIS A 126 -2.01 22.52 19.29
N TRP A 127 -0.89 21.86 19.58
CA TRP A 127 -0.16 22.08 20.83
C TRP A 127 0.34 23.52 20.98
N SER A 128 0.76 24.15 19.89
CA SER A 128 1.18 25.56 19.92
C SER A 128 0.02 26.52 20.17
N ALA A 129 -1.18 26.22 19.69
CA ALA A 129 -2.38 27.03 19.90
C ALA A 129 -2.83 26.94 21.36
N ILE A 130 -2.92 25.73 21.90
CA ILE A 130 -3.27 25.50 23.32
C ILE A 130 -2.31 26.25 24.24
N ARG A 131 -1.00 26.17 23.98
CA ARG A 131 -0.01 26.90 24.78
C ARG A 131 -0.17 28.42 24.72
N ARG A 132 -0.61 28.98 23.59
CA ARG A 132 -0.88 30.42 23.47
C ARG A 132 -2.10 30.81 24.31
N ASP A 133 -3.17 30.05 24.22
CA ASP A 133 -4.41 30.33 24.97
C ASP A 133 -4.18 30.23 26.49
N LEU A 134 -3.43 29.23 26.95
CA LEU A 134 -3.06 29.08 28.37
C LEU A 134 -2.25 30.26 28.91
N ARG A 135 -1.36 30.85 28.09
CA ARG A 135 -0.59 32.04 28.48
C ARG A 135 -1.48 33.29 28.59
N HIS A 136 -2.46 33.44 27.69
CA HIS A 136 -3.40 34.56 27.74
C HIS A 136 -4.38 34.47 28.92
N ALA A 137 -4.70 33.26 29.40
CA ALA A 137 -5.58 33.07 30.55
C ALA A 137 -4.88 33.26 31.92
N SER A 138 -3.55 33.31 31.94
CA SER A 138 -2.74 33.36 33.17
C SER A 138 -2.03 34.70 33.41
N GLY A 139 -2.24 35.70 32.55
CA GLY A 139 -1.78 37.09 32.71
C GLY A 139 -2.92 38.08 32.60
#